data_AF-T0YY20-F1
#
_entry.id   AF-T0YY20-F1
#
_cell.length_a   1.000
_cell.length_b   1.000
_cell.length_c   1.000
_cell.angle_alpha   90.00
_cell.angle_beta   90.00
_cell.angle_gamma   90.00
#
_symmetry.space_group_name_H-M   'P 1'
#
loop_
_entity.id
_entity.type
_entity.pdbx_description
1 polymer ?
#
loop_
_entity_poly.entity_id
_entity_poly.type
_entity_poly.pdbx_seq_one_letter_code
_entity_poly.pdbx_strand_id
1 'polypeptide(L)'
;TIVDGIKAILSFSYSEYSLLYGWSSQRAIFFTEVKLGRSPMIAIRVHPLKPAAVVYIRAGRIDDLAVKLAEIENIPLITTEMDVRQVSEVLSSVR
;
A
#
# COMPACT_ATOMS: atom_id res chain seq x y z
N THR A 1 -7.57 1.74 4.06
CA THR A 1 -7.12 0.98 5.24
C THR A 1 -5.64 1.25 5.43
N ILE A 2 -5.20 1.51 6.66
CA ILE A 2 -3.77 1.63 6.95
C ILE A 2 -3.23 0.25 7.29
N VAL A 3 -2.14 -0.14 6.64
CA VAL A 3 -1.54 -1.47 6.75
C VAL A 3 -0.06 -1.30 7.11
N ASP A 4 0.38 -2.06 8.09
CA ASP A 4 1.82 -2.26 8.28
C ASP A 4 2.36 -3.15 7.16
N GLY A 5 3.17 -2.59 6.26
CA GLY A 5 3.60 -3.28 5.06
C GLY A 5 4.56 -4.43 5.30
N ILE A 6 5.41 -4.31 6.33
CA ILE A 6 6.35 -5.37 6.69
C ILE A 6 5.57 -6.50 7.36
N LYS A 7 4.68 -6.18 8.30
CA LYS A 7 3.86 -7.18 8.98
C LYS A 7 2.88 -7.86 8.04
N ALA A 8 2.29 -7.13 7.09
CA ALA A 8 1.41 -7.72 6.08
C ALA A 8 2.14 -8.76 5.23
N ILE A 9 3.33 -8.44 4.73
CA ILE A 9 4.11 -9.36 3.90
C ILE A 9 4.63 -10.56 4.68
N LEU A 10 5.04 -10.36 5.93
CA LEU A 10 5.67 -11.42 6.72
C LEU A 10 4.67 -12.30 7.48
N SER A 11 3.48 -11.79 7.79
CA SER A 11 2.58 -12.44 8.75
C SER A 11 1.21 -12.78 8.17
N PHE A 12 0.79 -12.21 7.05
CA PHE A 12 -0.56 -12.49 6.53
C PHE A 12 -0.56 -13.78 5.72
N SER A 13 -1.42 -14.70 6.15
CA SER A 13 -1.87 -15.81 5.32
C SER A 13 -2.65 -15.29 4.09
N TYR A 14 -2.83 -16.14 3.07
CA TYR A 14 -3.59 -15.78 1.86
C TYR A 14 -5.00 -15.22 2.17
N SER A 15 -5.67 -15.75 3.19
CA SER A 15 -6.98 -15.27 3.64
C SER A 15 -6.94 -13.88 4.28
N GLU A 16 -5.89 -13.56 5.04
CA GLU A 16 -5.71 -12.23 5.65
C GLU A 16 -5.32 -11.18 4.60
N TYR A 17 -4.58 -11.60 3.57
CA TYR A 17 -4.34 -10.77 2.40
C TYR A 17 -5.62 -10.44 1.63
N SER A 18 -6.53 -11.40 1.48
CA SER A 18 -7.83 -11.18 0.84
C SER A 18 -8.66 -10.12 1.58
N LEU A 19 -8.61 -10.08 2.91
CA LEU A 19 -9.29 -9.06 3.72
C LEU A 19 -8.72 -7.65 3.51
N LEU A 20 -7.42 -7.55 3.24
CA LEU A 20 -6.72 -6.29 3.02
C LEU A 20 -7.14 -5.61 1.71
N TYR A 21 -7.27 -6.37 0.63
CA TYR A 21 -7.83 -5.89 -0.63
C TYR A 21 -9.36 -5.74 -0.57
N GLY A 22 -10.03 -6.45 0.34
CA GLY A 22 -11.48 -6.43 0.50
C GLY A 22 -12.22 -7.07 -0.68
N TRP A 23 -13.52 -6.84 -0.77
CA TRP A 23 -14.37 -7.34 -1.87
C TRP A 23 -14.48 -6.36 -3.06
N SER A 24 -13.85 -5.18 -2.98
CA SER A 24 -13.91 -4.15 -4.03
C SER A 24 -12.56 -3.48 -4.25
N SER A 25 -12.30 -3.07 -5.49
CA SER A 25 -11.09 -2.34 -5.89
C SER A 25 -11.08 -0.87 -5.45
N GLN A 26 -12.15 -0.37 -4.84
CA GLN A 26 -12.29 1.02 -4.38
C GLN A 26 -11.59 1.28 -3.04
N ARG A 27 -10.34 0.82 -2.89
CA ARG A 27 -9.58 0.94 -1.64
C ARG A 27 -8.19 1.48 -1.91
N ALA A 28 -7.77 2.46 -1.12
CA ALA A 28 -6.38 2.86 -1.00
C ALA A 28 -5.70 2.07 0.13
N ILE A 29 -4.51 1.56 -0.16
CA ILE A 29 -3.66 0.83 0.79
C ILE A 29 -2.50 1.73 1.19
N PHE A 30 -2.33 1.94 2.49
CA PHE A 30 -1.22 2.71 3.03
C PHE A 30 -0.22 1.73 3.64
N PHE A 31 1.04 1.80 3.24
CA PHE A 31 2.14 1.00 3.78
C PHE A 31 3.07 1.86 4.63
N THR A 32 3.36 1.40 5.84
CA THR A 32 4.36 2.00 6.74
C THR A 32 5.72 1.32 6.58
N GLU A 33 6.77 2.00 7.06
CA GLU A 33 8.14 1.45 7.16
C GLU A 33 8.73 0.96 5.84
N VAL A 34 8.31 1.57 4.73
CA VAL A 34 8.76 1.20 3.38
C VAL A 34 10.13 1.79 3.11
N LYS A 35 11.16 0.93 2.96
CA LYS A 35 12.49 1.40 2.54
C LYS A 35 12.58 1.64 1.03
N LEU A 36 12.29 0.62 0.22
CA LEU A 36 12.43 0.65 -1.25
C LEU A 36 11.11 0.47 -2.03
N GLY A 37 10.07 -0.11 -1.43
CA GLY A 37 8.76 -0.27 -2.07
C GLY A 37 8.61 -1.45 -3.04
N ARG A 38 9.68 -2.19 -3.36
CA ARG A 38 9.61 -3.35 -4.27
C ARG A 38 8.62 -4.41 -3.80
N SER A 39 8.78 -4.90 -2.57
CA SER A 39 7.98 -6.02 -2.05
C SER A 39 6.47 -5.70 -1.99
N PRO A 40 6.03 -4.53 -1.50
CA PRO A 40 4.63 -4.12 -1.59
C PRO A 40 4.07 -4.14 -3.02
N MET A 41 4.81 -3.62 -4.00
CA MET A 41 4.33 -3.60 -5.39
C MET A 41 4.33 -4.98 -6.05
N ILE A 42 5.28 -5.85 -5.71
CA ILE A 42 5.27 -7.23 -6.18
C ILE A 42 4.03 -7.96 -5.65
N ALA A 43 3.72 -7.79 -4.36
CA ALA A 43 2.52 -8.37 -3.76
C ALA A 43 1.24 -7.88 -4.46
N ILE A 44 1.17 -6.60 -4.79
CA ILE A 44 0.05 -6.03 -5.56
C ILE A 44 -0.01 -6.60 -6.97
N ARG A 45 1.13 -6.71 -7.66
CA ARG A 45 1.21 -7.22 -9.03
C ARG A 45 0.68 -8.65 -9.17
N VAL A 46 1.00 -9.52 -8.21
CA VAL A 46 0.61 -10.93 -8.25
C VAL A 46 -0.80 -11.19 -7.71
N HIS A 47 -1.37 -10.25 -6.95
CA HIS A 47 -2.71 -10.40 -6.39
C HIS A 47 -3.79 -10.12 -7.46
N PRO A 48 -4.88 -10.91 -7.55
CA PRO A 48 -5.91 -10.73 -8.59
C PRO A 48 -6.70 -9.42 -8.42
N LEU A 49 -6.97 -9.00 -7.19
CA LEU A 49 -7.65 -7.74 -6.90
C LEU A 49 -6.65 -6.60 -6.71
N LYS A 50 -6.90 -5.48 -7.40
CA LYS A 50 -6.03 -4.29 -7.40
C LYS A 50 -6.65 -3.14 -6.60
N PRO A 51 -5.85 -2.42 -5.78
CA PRO A 51 -6.31 -1.24 -5.07
C PRO A 51 -6.47 -0.06 -6.03
N ALA A 52 -7.25 0.93 -5.62
CA ALA A 52 -7.41 2.19 -6.35
C ALA A 52 -6.18 3.10 -6.23
N ALA A 53 -5.40 2.95 -5.15
CA ALA A 53 -4.15 3.68 -4.93
C ALA A 53 -3.27 2.97 -3.89
N VAL A 54 -1.97 3.24 -3.96
CA VAL A 54 -0.97 2.80 -3.00
C VAL A 54 -0.26 4.01 -2.44
N VAL A 55 -0.17 4.08 -1.12
CA VAL A 55 0.48 5.19 -0.42
C VAL A 55 1.59 4.65 0.47
N TYR A 56 2.79 5.17 0.35
CA TYR A 56 3.87 4.89 1.28
C TYR A 56 4.02 6.03 2.29
N ILE A 57 3.96 5.67 3.56
CA ILE A 57 4.11 6.59 4.69
C ILE A 57 5.59 6.62 5.08
N ARG A 58 6.20 7.81 5.02
CA ARG A 58 7.61 8.08 5.34
C ARG A 58 8.54 7.08 4.68
N ALA A 59 8.40 6.96 3.37
CA ALA A 59 9.22 6.03 2.63
C ALA A 59 10.68 6.50 2.63
N GLY A 60 11.61 5.55 2.56
CA GLY A 60 12.99 5.86 2.19
C GLY A 60 13.09 6.25 0.72
N ARG A 61 14.12 5.74 0.05
CA ARG A 61 14.26 5.92 -1.40
C ARG A 61 13.32 4.97 -2.14
N ILE A 62 12.42 5.49 -2.97
CA ILE A 62 11.60 4.64 -3.84
C ILE A 62 12.44 4.04 -4.96
N ASP A 63 12.29 2.74 -5.16
CA ASP A 63 12.98 2.01 -6.21
C ASP A 63 12.24 2.09 -7.55
N ASP A 64 12.98 2.21 -8.64
CA ASP A 64 12.43 2.31 -10.00
C ASP A 64 11.53 1.12 -10.38
N LEU A 65 11.80 -0.08 -9.83
CA LEU A 65 10.93 -1.23 -10.05
C LEU A 65 9.54 -1.02 -9.44
N ALA A 66 9.45 -0.41 -8.27
CA ALA A 66 8.16 -0.13 -7.63
C ALA A 66 7.32 0.83 -8.48
N VAL A 67 7.97 1.87 -9.02
CA VAL A 67 7.32 2.84 -9.93
C VAL A 67 6.83 2.15 -11.20
N LYS A 68 7.69 1.37 -11.87
CA LYS A 68 7.32 0.63 -13.09
C LYS A 68 6.16 -0.34 -12.87
N LEU A 69 6.16 -1.04 -11.72
CA LEU A 69 5.07 -1.94 -11.37
C LEU A 69 3.75 -1.16 -11.17
N ALA A 70 3.81 0.03 -10.58
CA ALA A 70 2.63 0.88 -10.41
C ALA A 70 2.08 1.37 -11.76
N GLU A 71 2.95 1.75 -12.69
CA GLU A 71 2.59 2.13 -14.06
C GLU A 71 1.95 0.98 -14.83
N ILE A 72 2.54 -0.22 -14.79
CA ILE A 72 2.01 -1.41 -15.46
C ILE A 72 0.60 -1.76 -14.96
N GLU A 73 0.39 -1.65 -13.65
CA GLU A 73 -0.91 -1.95 -13.03
C GLU A 73 -1.89 -0.78 -13.11
N ASN A 74 -1.48 0.37 -13.63
CA ASN A 74 -2.23 1.61 -13.67
C ASN A 74 -2.75 2.03 -12.27
N ILE A 75 -1.88 1.94 -11.26
CA ILE A 75 -2.18 2.28 -9.87
C ILE A 75 -1.37 3.52 -9.48
N PRO A 76 -2.01 4.60 -8.98
CA PRO A 76 -1.31 5.71 -8.38
C PRO A 76 -0.42 5.26 -7.22
N LEU A 77 0.88 5.52 -7.33
CA LEU A 77 1.85 5.32 -6.26
C LEU A 77 2.20 6.68 -5.63
N ILE A 78 1.81 6.86 -4.38
CA ILE A 78 1.90 8.12 -3.65
C ILE A 78 2.87 7.95 -2.48
N THR A 79 3.60 9.01 -2.14
CA THR A 79 4.41 9.06 -0.93
C THR A 79 3.95 10.23 -0.06
N THR A 80 4.10 10.10 1.26
CA THR A 80 3.80 11.17 2.22
C THR A 80 4.79 11.15 3.37
N GLU A 81 5.17 12.34 3.86
CA GLU A 81 6.04 12.51 5.04
C GLU A 81 5.26 12.58 6.36
N MET A 82 3.93 12.57 6.29
CA MET A 82 3.07 12.49 7.46
C MET A 82 3.36 11.22 8.25
N ASP A 83 3.30 11.28 9.58
CA ASP A 83 3.28 10.05 10.36
C ASP A 83 1.91 9.35 10.31
N VAL A 84 1.89 8.12 10.82
CA VAL A 84 0.68 7.28 10.84
C VAL A 84 -0.48 7.94 11.59
N ARG A 85 -0.20 8.71 12.66
CA ARG A 85 -1.25 9.37 13.44
C ARG A 85 -1.88 10.49 12.62
N GLN A 86 -1.07 11.33 12.01
CA GLN A 86 -1.53 12.40 11.13
C GLN A 86 -2.35 11.85 9.94
N VAL A 87 -1.89 10.75 9.32
CA VAL A 87 -2.65 10.10 8.25
C VAL A 87 -3.99 9.58 8.76
N SER A 88 -4.03 8.96 9.94
CA SER A 88 -5.28 8.48 10.57
C SER A 88 -6.25 9.61 10.89
N GLU A 89 -5.76 10.75 11.39
CA GLU A 89 -6.56 11.94 11.67
C GLU A 89 -7.19 12.50 10.40
N VAL A 90 -6.39 12.69 9.34
CA VAL A 90 -6.90 13.16 8.04
C VAL A 90 -7.93 12.19 7.48
N LEU A 91 -7.66 10.88 7.47
CA LEU A 91 -8.62 9.90 6.97
C LEU A 91 -9.91 9.84 7.79
N SER A 92 -9.86 10.12 9.09
CA SER A 92 -11.06 10.18 9.94
C SER A 92 -11.90 11.43 9.70
N SER A 93 -11.26 12.52 9.23
CA SER A 93 -11.93 13.79 8.90
C SER A 93 -12.64 13.78 7.54
N VAL A 94 -12.26 12.86 6.63
CA VAL A 94 -12.81 12.73 5.27
C VAL A 94 -14.06 11.83 5.26
N ARG A 95 -14.70 11.65 6.42
CA ARG A 95 -15.82 10.73 6.60
C ARG A 95 -17.17 11.41 6.48
#